data_AF-A0A959CFU0-F1
#
_entry.id   AF-A0A959CFU0-F1
#
_cell.length_a   1.000
_cell.length_b   1.000
_cell.length_c   1.000
_cell.angle_alpha   90.00
_cell.angle_beta   90.00
_cell.angle_gamma   90.00
#
_symmetry.space_group_name_H-M   'P 1'
#
loop_
_entity.id
_entity.type
_entity.pdbx_description
1 polymer ?
#
loop_
_entity_poly.entity_id
_entity_poly.type
_entity_poly.pdbx_seq_one_letter_code
_entity_poly.pdbx_strand_id
1 'polypeptide(L)'
;MKNIILISCLALSSFTAFAQNTWTGGTPGRETDWLEARNWSKQRVPGWDDNVLIPHLWHNNYPVVSAAMPPIAHLEVEGGARLSIKTGGQLSVDGSSTSNAGILLIGKINNSGVLSVAHTAQEAIAGNSGNLIMQNNGKFYFDEGQGVYASRGGR
;
A
#
# COMPACT_ATOMS: atom_id res chain seq x y z
N MET A 1 57.66 15.28 12.86
CA MET A 1 56.93 14.72 11.72
C MET A 1 55.91 13.71 12.25
N LYS A 2 54.62 14.03 12.24
CA LYS A 2 53.53 13.10 12.52
C LYS A 2 52.31 13.60 11.74
N ASN A 3 52.17 13.11 10.52
CA ASN A 3 51.03 13.40 9.66
C ASN A 3 49.87 12.49 10.09
N ILE A 4 48.83 13.07 10.69
CA ILE A 4 47.57 12.37 10.94
C ILE A 4 46.70 12.61 9.71
N ILE A 5 46.60 11.60 8.84
CA ILE A 5 45.63 11.58 7.74
C ILE A 5 44.30 11.13 8.36
N LEU A 6 43.35 12.06 8.47
CA LEU A 6 41.97 11.76 8.86
C LEU A 6 41.21 11.29 7.62
N ILE A 7 41.10 9.97 7.41
CA ILE A 7 40.20 9.42 6.39
C ILE A 7 38.79 9.50 6.98
N SER A 8 38.08 10.58 6.65
CA SER A 8 36.64 10.67 6.90
C SER A 8 35.94 9.77 5.87
N CYS A 9 35.51 8.58 6.28
CA CYS A 9 34.59 7.76 5.51
C CYS A 9 33.23 8.46 5.44
N LEU A 10 32.98 9.17 4.34
CA LEU A 10 31.65 9.67 4.00
C LEU A 10 30.78 8.46 3.64
N ALA A 11 30.11 7.87 4.63
CA ALA A 11 29.06 6.89 4.38
C ALA A 11 27.90 7.62 3.69
N LEU A 12 27.81 7.49 2.36
CA LEU A 12 26.64 7.88 1.59
C LEU A 12 25.51 6.91 1.95
N SER A 13 24.81 7.19 3.04
CA SER A 13 23.53 6.54 3.34
C SER A 13 22.57 6.92 2.22
N SER A 14 22.35 5.97 1.31
CA SER A 14 21.34 6.12 0.27
C SER A 14 19.99 6.05 0.94
N PHE A 15 19.32 7.19 1.08
CA PHE A 15 17.90 7.20 1.44
C PHE A 15 17.14 6.78 0.19
N THR A 16 16.65 5.55 0.17
CA THR A 16 15.66 5.12 -0.81
C THR A 16 14.35 5.84 -0.49
N ALA A 17 14.08 6.93 -1.19
CA ALA A 17 12.76 7.55 -1.16
C ALA A 17 11.78 6.64 -1.91
N PHE A 18 10.88 5.98 -1.19
CA PHE A 18 9.78 5.25 -1.83
C PHE A 18 8.99 6.21 -2.68
N ALA A 19 8.91 5.91 -3.97
CA ALA A 19 8.20 6.78 -4.87
C ALA A 19 6.71 6.47 -4.70
N GLN A 20 5.91 7.44 -4.26
CA GLN A 20 4.47 7.28 -4.19
C GLN A 20 3.88 7.11 -5.60
N ASN A 21 3.02 6.11 -5.80
CA ASN A 21 2.27 5.92 -7.05
C ASN A 21 0.77 6.01 -6.74
N THR A 22 0.10 7.01 -7.31
CA THR A 22 -1.27 7.38 -6.93
C THR A 22 -2.24 6.88 -7.99
N TRP A 23 -3.32 6.25 -7.54
CA TRP A 23 -4.41 5.85 -8.41
C TRP A 23 -5.16 7.07 -8.94
N THR A 24 -5.29 7.17 -10.26
CA THR A 24 -6.10 8.18 -10.95
C THR A 24 -7.38 7.58 -11.53
N GLY A 25 -7.31 6.33 -12.02
CA GLY A 25 -8.43 5.65 -12.69
C GLY A 25 -8.90 6.36 -13.96
N GLY A 26 -10.01 5.88 -14.52
CA GLY A 26 -10.75 6.58 -15.58
C GLY A 26 -10.23 6.41 -17.01
N THR A 27 -9.26 5.54 -17.27
CA THR A 27 -8.85 5.19 -18.65
C THR A 27 -10.03 4.56 -19.41
N PRO A 28 -10.46 5.10 -20.56
CA PRO A 28 -11.62 4.58 -21.29
C PRO A 28 -11.51 3.08 -21.63
N GLY A 29 -12.53 2.31 -21.27
CA GLY A 29 -12.61 0.85 -21.46
C GLY A 29 -11.84 0.03 -20.41
N ARG A 30 -11.10 0.68 -19.50
CA ARG A 30 -10.30 0.07 -18.43
C ARG A 30 -10.30 0.92 -17.17
N GLU A 31 -11.41 1.60 -16.87
CA GLU A 31 -11.46 2.72 -15.93
C GLU A 31 -11.07 2.33 -14.49
N THR A 32 -11.26 1.06 -14.15
CA THR A 32 -11.02 0.48 -12.82
C THR A 32 -9.91 -0.56 -12.79
N ASP A 33 -9.29 -0.85 -13.94
CA ASP A 33 -8.31 -1.94 -14.07
C ASP A 33 -6.98 -1.56 -13.40
N TRP A 34 -6.61 -2.28 -12.32
CA TRP A 34 -5.35 -2.06 -11.61
C TRP A 34 -4.13 -2.19 -12.55
N LEU A 35 -4.19 -3.07 -13.55
CA LEU A 35 -3.09 -3.33 -14.48
C LEU A 35 -2.99 -2.29 -15.61
N GLU A 36 -3.95 -1.37 -15.72
CA GLU A 36 -3.88 -0.31 -16.72
C GLU A 36 -2.93 0.79 -16.25
N ALA A 37 -1.75 0.84 -16.86
CA ALA A 37 -0.68 1.78 -16.51
C ALA A 37 -1.15 3.25 -16.51
N ARG A 38 -2.08 3.62 -17.40
CA ARG A 38 -2.61 4.98 -17.51
C ARG A 38 -3.52 5.38 -16.34
N ASN A 39 -3.98 4.44 -15.53
CA ASN A 39 -4.72 4.70 -14.29
C ASN A 39 -3.82 5.06 -13.10
N TRP A 40 -2.51 5.18 -13.31
CA TRP A 40 -1.53 5.50 -12.28
C TRP A 40 -0.80 6.81 -12.58
N SER A 41 -0.51 7.59 -11.56
CA SER A 41 0.16 8.90 -11.70
C SER A 41 1.54 8.79 -12.35
N LYS A 42 2.24 7.68 -12.16
CA LYS A 42 3.54 7.39 -12.81
C LYS A 42 3.45 6.76 -14.20
N GLN A 43 2.24 6.54 -14.73
CA GLN A 43 2.02 5.86 -16.02
C GLN A 43 2.64 4.45 -16.06
N ARG A 44 2.67 3.76 -14.91
CA ARG A 44 3.08 2.35 -14.78
C ARG A 44 2.37 1.69 -13.59
N VAL A 45 2.19 0.38 -13.69
CA VAL A 45 1.66 -0.45 -12.60
C VAL A 45 2.64 -0.41 -11.40
N PRO A 46 2.15 -0.23 -10.16
CA PRO A 46 2.97 -0.31 -8.95
C PRO A 46 3.66 -1.68 -8.79
N GLY A 47 4.86 -1.66 -8.20
CA GLY A 47 5.60 -2.85 -7.82
C GLY A 47 6.21 -2.72 -6.43
N TRP A 48 7.24 -3.53 -6.15
CA TRP A 48 7.74 -3.82 -4.80
C TRP A 48 8.20 -2.57 -4.05
N ASP A 49 8.70 -1.56 -4.76
CA ASP A 49 9.23 -0.33 -4.16
C ASP A 49 8.23 0.85 -4.17
N ASP A 50 6.99 0.61 -4.59
CA ASP A 50 5.98 1.67 -4.69
C ASP A 50 5.08 1.73 -3.45
N ASN A 51 4.97 2.94 -2.89
CA ASN A 51 3.92 3.27 -1.95
C ASN A 51 2.66 3.63 -2.73
N VAL A 52 1.61 2.83 -2.62
CA VAL A 52 0.36 3.04 -3.34
C VAL A 52 -0.58 3.94 -2.54
N LEU A 53 -1.11 4.97 -3.20
CA LEU A 53 -2.19 5.82 -2.66
C LEU A 53 -3.45 5.66 -3.51
N ILE A 54 -4.56 5.32 -2.86
CA ILE A 54 -5.90 5.36 -3.46
C ILE A 54 -6.66 6.53 -2.83
N PRO A 55 -6.73 7.69 -3.54
CA PRO A 55 -7.36 8.88 -2.99
C PRO A 55 -8.87 8.84 -3.18
N HIS A 56 -9.57 9.78 -2.55
CA HIS A 56 -10.97 10.07 -2.91
C HIS A 56 -11.07 10.58 -4.36
N LEU A 57 -11.96 9.99 -5.16
CA LEU A 57 -12.20 10.37 -6.55
C LEU A 57 -13.64 10.82 -6.78
N TRP A 58 -13.82 11.96 -7.45
CA TRP A 58 -15.14 12.51 -7.79
C TRP A 58 -15.94 11.62 -8.76
N HIS A 59 -15.25 10.91 -9.65
CA HIS A 59 -15.86 10.09 -10.71
C HIS A 59 -16.07 8.61 -10.30
N ASN A 60 -15.75 8.23 -9.06
CA ASN A 60 -16.00 6.89 -8.52
C ASN A 60 -15.32 5.69 -9.25
N ASN A 61 -14.34 5.93 -10.13
CA ASN A 61 -13.58 4.87 -10.81
C ASN A 61 -12.42 4.39 -9.94
N TYR A 62 -12.77 3.60 -8.93
CA TYR A 62 -11.84 3.04 -7.98
C TYR A 62 -11.21 1.73 -8.46
N PRO A 63 -10.01 1.38 -7.99
CA PRO A 63 -9.27 0.24 -8.51
C PRO A 63 -9.91 -1.11 -8.17
N VAL A 64 -9.78 -2.02 -9.13
CA VAL A 64 -10.19 -3.42 -9.05
C VAL A 64 -8.99 -4.30 -9.36
N VAL A 65 -8.64 -5.15 -8.39
CA VAL A 65 -7.66 -6.22 -8.56
C VAL A 65 -8.39 -7.49 -8.98
N SER A 66 -8.17 -7.94 -10.22
CA SER A 66 -8.84 -9.11 -10.82
C SER A 66 -7.89 -10.28 -11.12
N ALA A 67 -6.58 -10.09 -10.93
CA ALA A 67 -5.54 -11.10 -11.10
C ALA A 67 -4.49 -10.97 -9.98
N ALA A 68 -3.44 -11.81 -10.02
CA ALA A 68 -2.31 -11.66 -9.10
C ALA A 68 -1.45 -10.45 -9.50
N MET A 69 -1.27 -9.52 -8.56
CA MET A 69 -0.43 -8.33 -8.74
C MET A 69 0.98 -8.57 -8.21
N PRO A 70 2.00 -7.87 -8.74
CA PRO A 70 3.27 -7.73 -8.03
C PRO A 70 3.03 -7.17 -6.61
N PRO A 71 3.78 -7.65 -5.60
CA PRO A 71 3.81 -7.03 -4.28
C PRO A 71 4.09 -5.52 -4.36
N ILE A 72 3.52 -4.78 -3.42
CA ILE A 72 3.75 -3.34 -3.22
C ILE A 72 4.31 -3.08 -1.82
N ALA A 73 5.03 -1.97 -1.62
CA ALA A 73 5.64 -1.65 -0.33
C ALA A 73 4.61 -1.24 0.73
N HIS A 74 3.63 -0.42 0.32
CA HIS A 74 2.64 0.17 1.21
C HIS A 74 1.34 0.43 0.48
N LEU A 75 0.23 0.39 1.19
CA LEU A 75 -1.08 0.78 0.67
C LEU A 75 -1.77 1.78 1.59
N GLU A 76 -2.12 2.93 1.04
CA GLU A 76 -3.05 3.88 1.65
C GLU A 76 -4.37 3.91 0.89
N VAL A 77 -5.48 3.81 1.62
CA VAL A 77 -6.83 4.02 1.08
C VAL A 77 -7.49 5.14 1.88
N GLU A 78 -7.63 6.31 1.25
CA GLU A 78 -8.16 7.50 1.89
C GLU A 78 -9.66 7.40 2.21
N GLY A 79 -10.13 8.28 3.09
CA GLY A 79 -11.55 8.40 3.41
C GLY A 79 -12.41 8.66 2.17
N GLY A 80 -13.51 7.92 2.04
CA GLY A 80 -14.38 8.00 0.87
C GLY A 80 -13.86 7.26 -0.37
N ALA A 81 -12.63 6.73 -0.33
CA ALA A 81 -12.09 5.85 -1.36
C ALA A 81 -12.43 4.38 -1.10
N ARG A 82 -12.24 3.55 -2.13
CA ARG A 82 -12.39 2.08 -2.02
C ARG A 82 -11.39 1.32 -2.88
N LEU A 83 -11.05 0.12 -2.45
CA LEU A 83 -10.35 -0.89 -3.24
C LEU A 83 -11.19 -2.16 -3.29
N SER A 84 -11.31 -2.79 -4.46
CA SER A 84 -11.95 -4.10 -4.58
C SER A 84 -10.96 -5.15 -5.07
N ILE A 85 -10.84 -6.25 -4.34
CA ILE A 85 -10.08 -7.43 -4.74
C ILE A 85 -11.11 -8.51 -5.10
N LYS A 86 -11.28 -8.81 -6.39
CA LYS A 86 -12.25 -9.79 -6.86
C LYS A 86 -11.73 -11.21 -6.68
N THR A 87 -12.60 -12.20 -6.83
CA THR A 87 -12.20 -13.61 -6.95
C THR A 87 -11.14 -13.76 -8.04
N GLY A 88 -10.06 -14.49 -7.74
CA GLY A 88 -8.88 -14.61 -8.63
C GLY A 88 -7.87 -13.47 -8.49
N GLY A 89 -8.28 -12.33 -7.92
CA GLY A 89 -7.40 -11.23 -7.57
C GLY A 89 -6.52 -11.54 -6.36
N GLN A 90 -5.26 -11.12 -6.41
CA GLN A 90 -4.33 -11.23 -5.29
C GLN A 90 -3.51 -9.96 -5.17
N LEU A 91 -3.51 -9.36 -3.98
CA LEU A 91 -2.68 -8.21 -3.64
C LEU A 91 -1.86 -8.55 -2.40
N SER A 92 -0.55 -8.36 -2.52
CA SER A 92 0.41 -8.52 -1.42
C SER A 92 1.01 -7.16 -1.08
N VAL A 93 1.05 -6.84 0.20
CA VAL A 93 1.75 -5.69 0.74
C VAL A 93 2.95 -6.20 1.53
N ASP A 94 4.15 -5.89 1.05
CA ASP A 94 5.41 -6.17 1.73
C ASP A 94 5.88 -4.90 2.44
N GLY A 95 5.54 -4.80 3.72
CA GLY A 95 5.84 -3.65 4.56
C GLY A 95 7.28 -3.59 5.06
N SER A 96 8.22 -4.37 4.51
CA SER A 96 9.63 -4.41 4.93
C SER A 96 10.31 -3.04 4.92
N SER A 97 9.71 -2.11 4.20
CA SER A 97 10.20 -0.77 3.97
C SER A 97 9.39 0.34 4.63
N THR A 98 8.28 -0.01 5.30
CA THR A 98 7.45 0.94 6.04
C THR A 98 7.90 1.04 7.50
N SER A 99 7.82 2.24 8.08
CA SER A 99 8.18 2.45 9.50
C SER A 99 6.99 2.29 10.46
N ASN A 100 5.79 2.01 9.93
CA ASN A 100 4.53 1.95 10.68
C ASN A 100 3.72 0.69 10.29
N ALA A 101 2.60 0.87 9.58
CA ALA A 101 1.74 -0.18 9.11
C ALA A 101 2.00 -0.51 7.64
N GLY A 102 1.69 -1.74 7.22
CA GLY A 102 1.69 -2.08 5.79
C GLY A 102 0.55 -1.40 5.05
N ILE A 103 -0.63 -1.35 5.67
CA ILE A 103 -1.82 -0.68 5.14
C ILE A 103 -2.28 0.43 6.09
N LEU A 104 -2.50 1.63 5.55
CA LEU A 104 -3.28 2.68 6.18
C LEU A 104 -4.69 2.73 5.57
N LEU A 105 -5.69 2.27 6.31
CA LEU A 105 -7.06 2.15 5.84
C LEU A 105 -8.00 3.16 6.53
N ILE A 106 -8.32 4.24 5.83
CA ILE A 106 -9.32 5.24 6.21
C ILE A 106 -10.63 5.02 5.42
N GLY A 107 -10.50 4.58 4.16
CA GLY A 107 -11.59 4.22 3.27
C GLY A 107 -12.08 2.78 3.46
N LYS A 108 -12.34 2.08 2.36
CA LYS A 108 -12.87 0.70 2.37
C LYS A 108 -12.06 -0.27 1.51
N ILE A 109 -11.88 -1.49 2.00
CA ILE A 109 -11.42 -2.62 1.17
C ILE A 109 -12.53 -3.68 1.12
N ASN A 110 -12.94 -4.04 -0.10
CA ASN A 110 -13.84 -5.16 -0.36
C ASN A 110 -13.01 -6.32 -0.92
N ASN A 111 -12.71 -7.32 -0.10
CA ASN A 111 -11.91 -8.47 -0.51
C ASN A 111 -12.79 -9.70 -0.73
N SER A 112 -12.77 -10.25 -1.95
CA SER A 112 -13.29 -11.57 -2.32
C SER A 112 -12.21 -12.47 -2.94
N GLY A 113 -10.97 -11.98 -3.00
CA GLY A 113 -9.80 -12.70 -3.49
C GLY A 113 -8.82 -12.98 -2.36
N VAL A 114 -7.55 -12.62 -2.56
CA VAL A 114 -6.51 -12.74 -1.55
C VAL A 114 -5.91 -11.36 -1.26
N LEU A 115 -5.90 -10.98 0.01
CA LEU A 115 -5.08 -9.89 0.53
C LEU A 115 -4.04 -10.50 1.47
N SER A 116 -2.79 -10.10 1.33
CA SER A 116 -1.70 -10.52 2.21
C SER A 116 -0.91 -9.29 2.64
N VAL A 117 -0.58 -9.20 3.92
CA VAL A 117 0.30 -8.15 4.45
C VAL A 117 1.37 -8.80 5.30
N ALA A 118 2.64 -8.52 4.96
CA ALA A 118 3.79 -9.16 5.57
C ALA A 118 4.90 -8.13 5.84
N HIS A 119 5.89 -8.53 6.64
CA HIS A 119 7.13 -7.82 6.93
C HIS A 119 6.97 -6.39 7.46
N THR A 120 5.85 -6.08 8.12
CA THR A 120 5.57 -4.73 8.63
C THR A 120 6.36 -4.40 9.90
N ALA A 121 6.77 -3.14 10.06
CA ALA A 121 7.54 -2.71 11.22
C ALA A 121 6.76 -2.73 12.55
N GLN A 122 5.47 -2.37 12.53
CA GLN A 122 4.63 -2.32 13.74
C GLN A 122 3.35 -3.14 13.62
N GLU A 123 2.57 -2.89 12.55
CA GLU A 123 1.22 -3.43 12.42
C GLU A 123 0.91 -3.80 10.97
N ALA A 124 0.06 -4.79 10.73
CA ALA A 124 -0.33 -5.11 9.36
C ALA A 124 -1.26 -4.02 8.77
N ILE A 125 -2.25 -3.60 9.55
CA ILE A 125 -3.19 -2.53 9.16
C ILE A 125 -3.41 -1.58 10.33
N ALA A 126 -3.24 -0.29 10.05
CA ALA A 126 -3.72 0.81 10.86
C ALA A 126 -4.91 1.51 10.17
N GLY A 127 -5.77 2.17 10.95
CA GLY A 127 -6.94 2.87 10.39
C GLY A 127 -7.43 4.04 11.24
N ASN A 128 -8.49 4.70 10.77
CA ASN A 128 -9.04 5.90 11.41
C ASN A 128 -9.77 5.59 12.72
N SER A 129 -9.05 5.74 13.84
CA SER A 129 -9.61 5.87 15.19
C SER A 129 -10.61 4.79 15.60
N GLY A 130 -10.47 3.56 15.09
CA GLY A 130 -11.30 2.41 15.47
C GLY A 130 -12.41 1.98 14.51
N ASN A 131 -12.60 2.64 13.37
CA ASN A 131 -13.50 2.16 12.32
C ASN A 131 -12.72 1.56 11.15
N LEU A 132 -12.27 0.31 11.31
CA LEU A 132 -11.75 -0.47 10.19
C LEU A 132 -12.93 -0.97 9.34
N ILE A 133 -13.05 -0.48 8.11
CA ILE A 133 -14.11 -0.90 7.18
C ILE A 133 -13.52 -1.84 6.12
N MET A 134 -13.31 -3.10 6.53
CA MET A 134 -12.95 -4.19 5.63
C MET A 134 -14.07 -5.20 5.54
N GLN A 135 -14.55 -5.44 4.33
CA GLN A 135 -15.46 -6.55 4.04
C GLN A 135 -14.64 -7.67 3.41
N ASN A 136 -14.43 -8.75 4.15
CA ASN A 136 -13.66 -9.90 3.69
C ASN A 136 -14.57 -11.12 3.47
N ASN A 137 -14.81 -11.43 2.19
CA ASN A 137 -15.42 -12.68 1.71
C ASN A 137 -14.38 -13.60 1.03
N GLY A 138 -13.10 -13.21 1.05
CA GLY A 138 -11.99 -13.96 0.51
C GLY A 138 -11.03 -14.42 1.61
N LYS A 139 -9.75 -14.52 1.26
CA LYS A 139 -8.67 -14.86 2.19
C LYS A 139 -7.92 -13.62 2.60
N PHE A 140 -7.57 -13.57 3.88
CA PHE A 140 -6.72 -12.52 4.44
C PHE A 140 -5.60 -13.14 5.27
N TYR A 141 -4.35 -12.84 4.92
CA TYR A 141 -3.14 -13.37 5.59
C TYR A 141 -2.29 -12.24 6.18
N PHE A 142 -1.73 -12.51 7.37
CA PHE A 142 -0.72 -11.69 8.04
C PHE A 142 0.48 -12.56 8.44
N ASP A 143 1.65 -11.94 8.59
CA ASP A 143 2.81 -12.59 9.21
C ASP A 143 2.53 -12.95 10.68
N GLU A 144 3.24 -13.96 11.18
CA GLU A 144 3.12 -14.38 12.58
C GLU A 144 3.40 -13.21 13.54
N GLY A 145 2.47 -12.99 14.49
CA GLY A 145 2.57 -11.91 15.48
C GLY A 145 2.12 -10.53 15.00
N GLN A 146 1.77 -10.37 13.71
CA GLN A 146 1.18 -9.15 13.19
C GLN A 146 -0.35 -9.20 13.24
N GLY A 147 -0.96 -8.11 13.68
CA GLY A 147 -2.41 -8.02 13.90
C GLY A 147 -3.06 -6.82 13.21
N VAL A 148 -4.37 -6.75 13.37
CA VAL A 148 -5.20 -5.60 13.00
C VAL A 148 -5.35 -4.72 14.23
N TYR A 149 -4.89 -3.47 14.17
CA TYR A 149 -4.98 -2.55 15.30
C TYR A 149 -5.79 -1.31 14.96
N ALA A 150 -6.80 -1.06 15.78
CA ALA A 150 -7.49 0.21 15.82
C ALA A 150 -6.65 1.20 16.62
N SER A 151 -5.87 2.07 15.97
CA SER A 151 -5.21 3.16 16.70
C SER A 151 -6.29 4.01 17.38
N ARG A 152 -6.25 4.13 18.72
CA ARG A 152 -7.11 5.08 19.44
C ARG A 152 -6.37 6.41 19.38
N GLY A 153 -6.88 7.38 18.63
CA GLY A 153 -6.32 8.74 18.62
C GLY A 153 -6.12 9.21 20.07
N GLY A 154 -4.87 9.49 20.42
CA GLY A 154 -4.52 10.08 21.70
C GLY A 154 -5.28 11.39 21.88
N ARG A 155 -5.86 11.56 23.06
CA ARG A 155 -6.52 12.80 23.49
C ARG A 155 -5.54 13.96 23.53
#